data_AF-A0A7C3SLZ7-F1
#
_entry.id   AF-A0A7C3SLZ7-F1
#
_cell.length_a   1.000
_cell.length_b   1.000
_cell.length_c   1.000
_cell.angle_alpha   90.00
_cell.angle_beta   90.00
_cell.angle_gamma   90.00
#
_symmetry.space_group_name_H-M   'P 1'
#
loop_
_entity.id
_entity.type
_entity.pdbx_description
1 polymer ?
#
loop_
_entity_poly.entity_id
_entity_poly.type
_entity_poly.pdbx_seq_one_letter_code
_entity_poly.pdbx_strand_id
1 'polypeptide(L)'
;MMERLKAYGNAPGCPQVVLATPQEYLEAVQGAELPVWKGELYLEMHRGTYSTGTRLKKLLREVEEALKDLEVVSYMCGVCRSYEYLWLPLLEACFHDVASATVTEEVYNHYVSLLEDLRRSVEAEIERTLESTLSGGDWLVVVNTLPWEREDAVPAPVEGAVQQVIDGRVYSLVRAPPMGFASYREGVGAEGRLVEASAERVSNGLVEVRSDGSIRDLEAGVEAVSRSYLVACEDIPAEWDGWDLDPWYQRNCVELHPVSVELVERGPLRSCLEFRYEYGGSTLTERVCVWSFTKRVDFRLRGSIKHRLVVFRKVFELGFQPVAAEAEIPYGVVRRSLGPENPWEAAKFEFPVWRWLDVYSAGYGVAFLNKGRPGHSLSGRLVGITIAKTPVFPNPKLDLGEVEAEYAVYPHLGTWREAQVPRRALEYHRPLRVLKGRRAEGSFMRIDAPNLLVETVKCAEDGRGFIARIWETYGSETELELEAEETDFLELGGRKAGAQRFKPFEIKSLRLTR
;
A
#
# COMPACT_ATOMS: atom_id res chain seq x y z
N MET A 1 22.66 -20.52 -35.15
CA MET A 1 23.24 -20.61 -33.79
C MET A 1 23.68 -22.03 -33.45
N MET A 2 22.84 -23.06 -33.66
CA MET A 2 23.21 -24.46 -33.39
C MET A 2 24.41 -24.99 -34.19
N GLU A 3 24.59 -24.58 -35.45
CA GLU A 3 25.78 -24.95 -36.23
C GLU A 3 27.06 -24.26 -35.72
N ARG A 4 26.95 -23.03 -35.19
CA ARG A 4 28.09 -22.34 -34.55
C ARG A 4 28.49 -23.02 -33.25
N LEU A 5 27.52 -23.52 -32.48
CA LEU A 5 27.76 -24.29 -31.27
C LEU A 5 28.62 -25.55 -31.55
N LYS A 6 28.28 -26.30 -32.61
CA LYS A 6 29.06 -27.47 -33.04
C LYS A 6 30.49 -27.09 -33.48
N ALA A 7 30.62 -25.97 -34.17
CA ALA A 7 31.93 -25.47 -34.60
C ALA A 7 32.80 -25.01 -33.41
N TYR A 8 32.22 -24.29 -32.45
CA TYR A 8 32.93 -23.79 -31.26
C TYR A 8 33.28 -24.90 -30.27
N GLY A 9 32.42 -25.91 -30.10
CA GLY A 9 32.70 -27.05 -29.22
C GLY A 9 33.92 -27.87 -29.63
N ASN A 10 34.32 -27.80 -30.91
CA ASN A 10 35.49 -28.50 -31.45
C ASN A 10 36.69 -27.56 -31.72
N ALA A 11 36.58 -26.27 -31.39
CA ALA A 11 37.62 -25.29 -31.65
C ALA A 11 38.71 -25.35 -30.55
N PRO A 12 39.99 -25.58 -30.90
CA PRO A 12 41.07 -25.61 -29.94
C PRO A 12 41.19 -24.29 -29.17
N GLY A 13 41.31 -24.37 -27.84
CA GLY A 13 41.44 -23.20 -26.96
C GLY A 13 40.10 -22.55 -26.56
N CYS A 14 38.98 -23.01 -27.10
CA CYS A 14 37.66 -22.59 -26.65
C CYS A 14 37.17 -23.46 -25.47
N PRO A 15 36.35 -22.92 -24.55
CA PRO A 15 35.69 -23.72 -23.53
C PRO A 15 34.74 -24.73 -24.18
N GLN A 16 34.63 -25.91 -23.59
CA GLN A 16 33.69 -26.93 -24.04
C GLN A 16 32.26 -26.43 -23.81
N VAL A 17 31.47 -26.32 -24.88
CA VAL A 17 30.08 -25.90 -24.78
C VAL A 17 29.17 -27.13 -24.77
N VAL A 18 28.36 -27.27 -23.72
CA VAL A 18 27.44 -28.38 -23.51
C VAL A 18 26.00 -27.88 -23.65
N LEU A 19 25.20 -28.56 -24.45
CA LEU A 19 23.74 -28.36 -24.44
C LEU A 19 23.19 -29.07 -23.22
N ALA A 20 22.65 -28.30 -22.28
CA ALA A 20 22.11 -28.80 -21.04
C ALA A 20 20.83 -28.05 -20.68
N THR A 21 20.02 -28.70 -19.85
CA THR A 21 18.90 -28.11 -19.15
C THR A 21 19.38 -27.28 -17.94
N PRO A 22 18.56 -26.35 -17.41
CA PRO A 22 18.89 -25.66 -16.18
C PRO A 22 19.16 -26.61 -15.00
N GLN A 23 18.45 -27.74 -14.93
CA GLN A 23 18.63 -28.72 -13.87
C GLN A 23 20.01 -29.39 -13.94
N GLU A 24 20.42 -29.88 -15.12
CA GLU A 24 21.76 -30.48 -15.31
C GLU A 24 22.88 -29.48 -14.97
N TYR A 25 22.70 -28.20 -15.28
CA TYR A 25 23.65 -27.15 -14.88
C TYR A 25 23.73 -27.00 -13.35
N LEU A 26 22.57 -26.95 -12.66
CA LEU A 26 22.53 -26.84 -11.20
C LEU A 26 23.19 -28.04 -10.51
N GLU A 27 22.98 -29.24 -11.02
CA GLU A 27 23.65 -30.47 -10.55
C GLU A 27 25.17 -30.39 -10.78
N ALA A 28 25.61 -29.88 -11.93
CA ALA A 28 27.03 -29.75 -12.26
C ALA A 28 27.79 -28.74 -11.38
N VAL A 29 27.10 -27.72 -10.85
CA VAL A 29 27.68 -26.72 -9.95
C VAL A 29 27.39 -27.00 -8.47
N GLN A 30 26.71 -28.11 -8.17
CA GLN A 30 26.37 -28.48 -6.81
C GLN A 30 27.66 -28.71 -5.99
N GLY A 31 27.77 -28.04 -4.84
CA GLY A 31 28.96 -28.10 -3.99
C GLY A 31 30.05 -27.08 -4.33
N ALA A 32 29.86 -26.23 -5.34
CA ALA A 32 30.72 -25.08 -5.56
C ALA A 32 30.58 -24.04 -4.42
N GLU A 33 31.70 -23.43 -4.02
CA GLU A 33 31.67 -22.27 -3.12
C GLU A 33 31.21 -21.03 -3.91
N LEU A 34 30.00 -20.55 -3.61
CA LEU A 34 29.39 -19.40 -4.28
C LEU A 34 29.31 -18.18 -3.36
N PRO A 35 29.42 -16.95 -3.90
CA PRO A 35 29.22 -15.74 -3.10
C PRO A 35 27.79 -15.65 -2.57
N VAL A 36 27.63 -15.09 -1.38
CA VAL A 36 26.33 -14.91 -0.71
C VAL A 36 25.91 -13.45 -0.77
N TRP A 37 24.72 -13.19 -1.32
CA TRP A 37 24.06 -11.88 -1.25
C TRP A 37 22.96 -11.90 -0.21
N LYS A 38 22.91 -10.89 0.68
CA LYS A 38 21.88 -10.76 1.71
C LYS A 38 21.08 -9.47 1.52
N GLY A 39 19.78 -9.62 1.29
CA GLY A 39 18.85 -8.50 1.11
C GLY A 39 18.42 -8.32 -0.34
N GLU A 40 18.00 -7.11 -0.68
CA GLU A 40 17.49 -6.73 -2.00
C GLU A 40 18.60 -6.77 -3.07
N LEU A 41 18.30 -7.40 -4.21
CA LEU A 41 19.07 -7.26 -5.46
C LEU A 41 18.52 -6.05 -6.23
N TYR A 42 18.93 -4.86 -5.83
CA TYR A 42 18.42 -3.63 -6.42
C TYR A 42 18.98 -3.45 -7.83
N LEU A 43 18.09 -3.36 -8.83
CA LEU A 43 18.46 -3.05 -10.20
C LEU A 43 18.76 -1.56 -10.31
N GLU A 44 20.00 -1.19 -10.62
CA GLU A 44 20.44 0.21 -10.72
C GLU A 44 19.98 0.93 -12.00
N MET A 45 18.85 0.51 -12.55
CA MET A 45 18.27 0.91 -13.83
C MET A 45 16.76 0.73 -13.77
N HIS A 46 16.03 1.31 -14.71
CA HIS A 46 14.59 1.23 -14.84
C HIS A 46 13.80 1.74 -13.61
N ARG A 47 14.30 2.79 -12.95
CA ARG A 47 13.67 3.36 -11.74
C ARG A 47 12.36 4.09 -12.01
N GLY A 48 12.19 4.60 -13.23
CA GLY A 48 10.93 5.20 -13.69
C GLY A 48 9.76 4.22 -13.63
N THR A 49 10.01 2.90 -13.70
CA THR A 49 8.97 1.86 -13.59
C THR A 49 8.19 1.89 -12.28
N TYR A 50 8.71 2.50 -11.21
CA TYR A 50 7.99 2.69 -9.95
C TYR A 50 6.97 3.84 -10.01
N SER A 51 7.15 4.75 -10.97
CA SER A 51 6.56 6.09 -10.98
C SER A 51 5.71 6.42 -12.21
N THR A 52 5.75 5.55 -13.23
CA THR A 52 4.89 5.60 -14.43
C THR A 52 3.64 4.73 -14.29
N GLY A 53 2.61 5.00 -15.09
CA GLY A 53 1.35 4.23 -15.12
C GLY A 53 0.65 4.20 -13.77
N THR A 54 0.56 5.35 -13.14
CA THR A 54 0.16 5.47 -11.73
C THR A 54 -1.29 5.05 -11.48
N ARG A 55 -2.19 5.20 -12.47
CA ARG A 55 -3.56 4.66 -12.42
C ARG A 55 -3.56 3.13 -12.44
N LEU A 56 -2.75 2.51 -13.30
CA LEU A 56 -2.64 1.06 -13.38
C LEU A 56 -2.14 0.46 -12.05
N LYS A 57 -1.07 1.04 -11.48
CA LYS A 57 -0.52 0.60 -10.19
C LYS A 57 -1.50 0.74 -9.03
N LYS A 58 -2.31 1.81 -9.02
CA LYS A 58 -3.40 1.99 -8.07
C LYS A 58 -4.45 0.89 -8.23
N LEU A 59 -4.89 0.61 -9.46
CA LEU A 59 -5.86 -0.46 -9.73
C LEU A 59 -5.34 -1.84 -9.34
N LEU A 60 -4.06 -2.15 -9.62
CA LEU A 60 -3.43 -3.41 -9.19
C LEU A 60 -3.53 -3.57 -7.66
N ARG A 61 -3.15 -2.54 -6.90
CA ARG A 61 -3.24 -2.55 -5.43
C ARG A 61 -4.69 -2.70 -4.95
N GLU A 62 -5.61 -1.94 -5.51
CA GLU A 62 -7.03 -1.99 -5.10
C GLU A 62 -7.67 -3.36 -5.34
N VAL A 63 -7.42 -3.95 -6.52
CA VAL A 63 -7.93 -5.28 -6.84
C VAL A 63 -7.28 -6.36 -5.97
N GLU A 64 -5.97 -6.28 -5.74
CA GLU A 64 -5.26 -7.20 -4.85
C GLU A 64 -5.84 -7.20 -3.42
N GLU A 65 -6.05 -6.01 -2.84
CA GLU A 65 -6.62 -5.89 -1.49
C GLU A 65 -8.09 -6.30 -1.45
N ALA A 66 -8.87 -6.00 -2.50
CA ALA A 66 -10.27 -6.44 -2.61
C ALA A 66 -10.39 -7.98 -2.71
N LEU A 67 -9.48 -8.64 -3.43
CA LEU A 67 -9.46 -10.11 -3.51
C LEU A 67 -9.13 -10.75 -2.16
N LYS A 68 -8.15 -10.20 -1.42
CA LYS A 68 -7.86 -10.64 -0.04
C LYS A 68 -9.03 -10.39 0.90
N ASP A 69 -9.75 -9.28 0.74
CA ASP A 69 -11.02 -9.02 1.44
C ASP A 69 -12.08 -10.07 1.11
N LEU A 70 -12.25 -10.42 -0.17
CA LEU A 70 -13.20 -11.43 -0.61
C LEU A 70 -12.91 -12.79 0.04
N GLU A 71 -11.65 -13.22 0.06
CA GLU A 71 -11.26 -14.47 0.70
C GLU A 71 -11.59 -14.47 2.20
N VAL A 72 -11.24 -13.40 2.92
CA VAL A 72 -11.54 -13.26 4.35
C VAL A 72 -13.04 -13.19 4.62
N VAL A 73 -13.79 -12.43 3.83
CA VAL A 73 -15.26 -12.36 3.91
C VAL A 73 -15.86 -13.75 3.69
N SER A 74 -15.33 -14.52 2.75
CA SER A 74 -15.79 -15.89 2.49
C SER A 74 -15.55 -16.80 3.68
N TYR A 75 -14.38 -16.69 4.32
CA TYR A 75 -14.10 -17.39 5.57
C TYR A 75 -15.11 -17.01 6.67
N MET A 76 -15.34 -15.71 6.90
CA MET A 76 -16.31 -15.22 7.90
C MET A 76 -17.75 -15.69 7.61
N CYS A 77 -18.10 -15.83 6.34
CA CYS A 77 -19.40 -16.33 5.89
C CYS A 77 -19.47 -17.88 5.81
N GLY A 78 -18.37 -18.60 6.09
CA GLY A 78 -18.30 -20.05 5.96
C GLY A 78 -18.38 -20.56 4.51
N VAL A 79 -18.10 -19.70 3.53
CA VAL A 79 -18.12 -20.01 2.10
C VAL A 79 -16.72 -20.48 1.68
N CYS A 80 -16.58 -21.78 1.39
CA CYS A 80 -15.35 -22.33 0.83
C CYS A 80 -15.49 -22.50 -0.68
N ARG A 81 -14.87 -21.60 -1.46
CA ARG A 81 -14.80 -21.70 -2.92
C ARG A 81 -13.51 -21.12 -3.45
N SER A 82 -13.12 -21.55 -4.64
CA SER A 82 -11.99 -20.96 -5.37
C SER A 82 -12.42 -19.68 -6.10
N TYR A 83 -11.55 -18.69 -6.04
CA TYR A 83 -11.65 -17.42 -6.79
C TYR A 83 -10.56 -17.30 -7.86
N GLU A 84 -9.99 -18.42 -8.29
CA GLU A 84 -8.91 -18.46 -9.29
C GLU A 84 -9.27 -17.65 -10.55
N TYR A 85 -10.51 -17.71 -11.02
CA TYR A 85 -10.98 -16.95 -12.17
C TYR A 85 -10.92 -15.41 -11.99
N LEU A 86 -10.87 -14.90 -10.75
CA LEU A 86 -10.67 -13.49 -10.44
C LEU A 86 -9.19 -13.17 -10.18
N TRP A 87 -8.42 -14.12 -9.64
CA TRP A 87 -6.98 -13.97 -9.44
C TRP A 87 -6.20 -14.00 -10.75
N LEU A 88 -6.55 -14.86 -11.70
CA LEU A 88 -5.80 -15.03 -12.95
C LEU A 88 -5.67 -13.72 -13.76
N PRO A 89 -6.73 -12.93 -14.01
CA PRO A 89 -6.58 -11.68 -14.76
C PRO A 89 -5.77 -10.62 -14.02
N LEU A 90 -5.80 -10.61 -12.67
CA LEU A 90 -4.89 -9.76 -11.88
C LEU A 90 -3.43 -10.21 -12.07
N LEU A 91 -3.15 -11.51 -12.01
CA LEU A 91 -1.80 -12.05 -12.20
C LEU A 91 -1.27 -11.80 -13.62
N GLU A 92 -2.12 -11.83 -14.64
CA GLU A 92 -1.77 -11.42 -16.00
C GLU A 92 -1.38 -9.94 -16.06
N ALA A 93 -2.14 -9.06 -15.37
CA ALA A 93 -1.82 -7.64 -15.28
C ALA A 93 -0.54 -7.36 -14.45
N CYS A 94 -0.12 -8.30 -13.60
CA CYS A 94 1.14 -8.26 -12.86
C CYS A 94 2.37 -8.66 -13.69
N PHE A 95 2.21 -8.98 -14.99
CA PHE A 95 3.35 -9.19 -15.87
C PHE A 95 4.29 -7.97 -15.82
N HIS A 96 5.61 -8.20 -15.78
CA HIS A 96 6.56 -7.16 -15.40
C HIS A 96 6.48 -5.89 -16.25
N ASP A 97 6.32 -6.00 -17.59
CA ASP A 97 6.16 -4.84 -18.48
C ASP A 97 4.79 -4.16 -18.33
N VAL A 98 3.74 -4.91 -18.00
CA VAL A 98 2.40 -4.36 -17.77
C VAL A 98 2.40 -3.61 -16.46
N ALA A 99 2.82 -4.23 -15.36
CA ALA A 99 2.85 -3.61 -14.02
C ALA A 99 3.81 -2.41 -13.93
N SER A 100 4.93 -2.43 -14.67
CA SER A 100 5.81 -1.28 -14.83
C SER A 100 5.21 -0.19 -15.71
N ALA A 101 4.11 -0.47 -16.42
CA ALA A 101 3.49 0.38 -17.43
C ALA A 101 4.41 0.77 -18.59
N THR A 102 5.32 -0.15 -18.94
CA THR A 102 6.28 0.03 -20.02
C THR A 102 5.82 -0.70 -21.29
N VAL A 103 4.56 -0.46 -21.64
CA VAL A 103 3.86 -1.04 -22.79
C VAL A 103 3.26 0.07 -23.65
N THR A 104 2.81 -0.28 -24.86
CA THR A 104 2.12 0.68 -25.74
C THR A 104 0.83 1.21 -25.11
N GLU A 105 0.33 2.33 -25.63
CA GLU A 105 -0.94 2.92 -25.19
C GLU A 105 -2.10 1.92 -25.24
N GLU A 106 -2.18 1.10 -26.29
CA GLU A 106 -3.24 0.11 -26.47
C GLU A 106 -3.25 -0.94 -25.36
N VAL A 107 -2.08 -1.52 -25.05
CA VAL A 107 -1.94 -2.54 -24.00
C VAL A 107 -2.20 -1.93 -22.63
N TYR A 108 -1.69 -0.72 -22.36
CA TYR A 108 -1.96 0.00 -21.12
C TYR A 108 -3.48 0.22 -20.91
N ASN A 109 -4.17 0.75 -21.92
CA ASN A 109 -5.60 1.01 -21.84
C ASN A 109 -6.42 -0.27 -21.67
N HIS A 110 -6.01 -1.35 -22.33
CA HIS A 110 -6.64 -2.67 -22.16
C HIS A 110 -6.59 -3.13 -20.70
N TYR A 111 -5.41 -3.12 -20.08
CA TYR A 111 -5.25 -3.59 -18.70
C TYR A 111 -5.89 -2.65 -17.67
N VAL A 112 -5.90 -1.33 -17.91
CA VAL A 112 -6.65 -0.39 -17.07
C VAL A 112 -8.15 -0.72 -17.10
N SER A 113 -8.72 -0.93 -18.29
CA SER A 113 -10.14 -1.32 -18.42
C SER A 113 -10.42 -2.66 -17.75
N LEU A 114 -9.56 -3.66 -17.99
CA LEU A 114 -9.67 -5.00 -17.40
C LEU A 114 -9.68 -4.94 -15.87
N LEU A 115 -8.76 -4.18 -15.27
CA LEU A 115 -8.69 -4.07 -13.81
C LEU A 115 -9.88 -3.31 -13.22
N GLU A 116 -10.45 -2.33 -13.94
CA GLU A 116 -11.67 -1.65 -13.51
C GLU A 116 -12.90 -2.58 -13.52
N ASP A 117 -13.03 -3.39 -14.57
CA ASP A 117 -14.05 -4.45 -14.66
C ASP A 117 -13.84 -5.52 -13.60
N LEU A 118 -12.60 -5.93 -13.37
CA LEU A 118 -12.25 -6.92 -12.37
C LEU A 118 -12.56 -6.41 -10.96
N ARG A 119 -12.19 -5.16 -10.64
CA ARG A 119 -12.52 -4.53 -9.35
C ARG A 119 -14.02 -4.54 -9.10
N ARG A 120 -14.84 -4.15 -10.09
CA ARG A 120 -16.31 -4.23 -10.00
C ARG A 120 -16.78 -5.67 -9.75
N SER A 121 -16.18 -6.64 -10.44
CA SER A 121 -16.55 -8.06 -10.31
C SER A 121 -16.23 -8.63 -8.93
N VAL A 122 -15.06 -8.27 -8.37
CA VAL A 122 -14.64 -8.66 -7.02
C VAL A 122 -15.55 -8.03 -5.96
N GLU A 123 -15.82 -6.73 -6.06
CA GLU A 123 -16.73 -6.03 -5.13
C GLU A 123 -18.15 -6.63 -5.14
N ALA A 124 -18.69 -6.92 -6.32
CA ALA A 124 -19.98 -7.60 -6.45
C ALA A 124 -19.97 -9.03 -5.88
N GLU A 125 -18.84 -9.72 -5.90
CA GLU A 125 -18.70 -11.04 -5.26
C GLU A 125 -18.62 -10.92 -3.73
N ILE A 126 -17.96 -9.88 -3.20
CA ILE A 126 -17.95 -9.58 -1.76
C ILE A 126 -19.38 -9.31 -1.28
N GLU A 127 -20.10 -8.42 -1.96
CA GLU A 127 -21.49 -8.08 -1.64
C GLU A 127 -22.37 -9.33 -1.64
N ARG A 128 -22.32 -10.15 -2.69
CA ARG A 128 -23.08 -11.41 -2.76
C ARG A 128 -22.73 -12.39 -1.64
N THR A 129 -21.45 -12.48 -1.27
CA THR A 129 -21.00 -13.35 -0.17
C THR A 129 -21.59 -12.88 1.15
N LEU A 130 -21.51 -11.58 1.43
CA LEU A 130 -22.07 -10.98 2.63
C LEU A 130 -23.59 -11.14 2.66
N GLU A 131 -24.30 -10.86 1.58
CA GLU A 131 -25.76 -11.02 1.46
C GLU A 131 -26.21 -12.46 1.68
N SER A 132 -25.43 -13.46 1.23
CA SER A 132 -25.76 -14.87 1.46
C SER A 132 -25.85 -15.23 2.95
N THR A 133 -25.11 -14.51 3.80
CA THR A 133 -25.02 -14.74 5.25
C THR A 133 -25.78 -13.71 6.07
N LEU A 134 -25.91 -12.47 5.59
CA LEU A 134 -26.40 -11.32 6.35
C LEU A 134 -27.70 -10.74 5.80
N SER A 135 -28.26 -11.28 4.72
CA SER A 135 -29.54 -10.80 4.18
C SER A 135 -30.71 -10.91 5.19
N GLY A 136 -31.74 -10.10 4.96
CA GLY A 136 -32.99 -10.15 5.71
C GLY A 136 -32.96 -9.40 7.04
N GLY A 137 -33.02 -8.07 7.00
CA GLY A 137 -33.17 -7.23 8.17
C GLY A 137 -32.80 -5.76 7.89
N ASP A 138 -33.04 -4.91 8.89
CA ASP A 138 -32.84 -3.46 8.78
C ASP A 138 -31.68 -2.95 9.67
N TRP A 139 -30.75 -3.83 10.05
CA TRP A 139 -29.55 -3.43 10.79
C TRP A 139 -28.45 -2.98 9.83
N LEU A 140 -27.68 -1.98 10.23
CA LEU A 140 -26.41 -1.63 9.59
C LEU A 140 -25.34 -2.58 10.13
N VAL A 141 -24.92 -3.55 9.33
CA VAL A 141 -23.88 -4.50 9.70
C VAL A 141 -22.54 -3.98 9.22
N VAL A 142 -21.63 -3.69 10.15
CA VAL A 142 -20.25 -3.30 9.89
C VAL A 142 -19.40 -4.56 9.85
N VAL A 143 -18.55 -4.66 8.84
CA VAL A 143 -17.67 -5.81 8.58
C VAL A 143 -16.22 -5.34 8.67
N ASN A 144 -15.46 -5.99 9.55
CA ASN A 144 -14.02 -5.82 9.66
C ASN A 144 -13.31 -7.07 9.17
N THR A 145 -12.39 -6.94 8.22
CA THR A 145 -11.62 -8.07 7.66
C THR A 145 -10.22 -8.20 8.29
N LEU A 146 -9.84 -7.33 9.22
CA LEU A 146 -8.54 -7.38 9.90
C LEU A 146 -8.65 -8.08 11.26
N PRO A 147 -7.68 -8.92 11.68
CA PRO A 147 -7.76 -9.76 12.87
C PRO A 147 -7.48 -9.01 14.19
N TRP A 148 -7.79 -7.71 14.24
CA TRP A 148 -7.78 -6.89 15.45
C TRP A 148 -8.95 -5.91 15.46
N GLU A 149 -9.34 -5.48 16.65
CA GLU A 149 -10.39 -4.48 16.84
C GLU A 149 -9.91 -3.13 16.34
N ARG A 150 -10.81 -2.36 15.73
CA ARG A 150 -10.54 -0.98 15.34
C ARG A 150 -11.79 -0.11 15.39
N GLU A 151 -11.56 1.18 15.54
CA GLU A 151 -12.55 2.24 15.41
C GLU A 151 -12.26 3.02 14.12
N ASP A 152 -13.25 3.16 13.25
CA ASP A 152 -13.10 3.85 11.96
C ASP A 152 -14.43 4.42 11.45
N ALA A 153 -14.37 5.29 10.45
CA ALA A 153 -15.54 5.91 9.84
C ALA A 153 -16.14 5.03 8.74
N VAL A 154 -17.46 4.79 8.78
CA VAL A 154 -18.21 4.05 7.75
C VAL A 154 -19.25 4.94 7.07
N PRO A 155 -19.52 4.79 5.75
CA PRO A 155 -20.47 5.62 5.01
C PRO A 155 -21.94 5.18 5.25
N ALA A 156 -22.38 5.16 6.50
CA ALA A 156 -23.76 4.87 6.90
C ALA A 156 -24.19 5.73 8.11
N PRO A 157 -25.48 6.07 8.26
CA PRO A 157 -25.97 6.85 9.41
C PRO A 157 -26.28 5.95 10.60
N VAL A 158 -25.32 5.75 11.49
CA VAL A 158 -25.45 4.93 12.70
C VAL A 158 -26.03 5.75 13.84
N GLU A 159 -27.13 5.27 14.41
CA GLU A 159 -27.82 5.88 15.55
C GLU A 159 -26.86 6.05 16.74
N GLY A 160 -26.80 7.26 17.29
CA GLY A 160 -25.98 7.59 18.45
C GLY A 160 -24.46 7.65 18.21
N ALA A 161 -23.98 7.35 17.00
CA ALA A 161 -22.58 7.59 16.62
C ALA A 161 -22.35 9.05 16.24
N VAL A 162 -21.12 9.54 16.39
CA VAL A 162 -20.73 10.84 15.82
C VAL A 162 -20.84 10.73 14.30
N GLN A 163 -21.56 11.68 13.69
CA GLN A 163 -21.86 11.69 12.26
C GLN A 163 -21.37 12.95 11.56
N GLN A 164 -21.04 12.82 10.28
CA GLN A 164 -20.75 13.96 9.40
C GLN A 164 -21.12 13.64 7.95
N VAL A 165 -21.63 14.62 7.22
CA VAL A 165 -21.78 14.51 5.76
C VAL A 165 -20.43 14.78 5.11
N ILE A 166 -19.90 13.80 4.38
CA ILE A 166 -18.63 13.87 3.66
C ILE A 166 -18.88 13.45 2.21
N ASP A 167 -18.50 14.31 1.27
CA ASP A 167 -18.66 14.08 -0.18
C ASP A 167 -20.08 13.58 -0.56
N GLY A 168 -21.11 14.13 0.10
CA GLY A 168 -22.52 13.82 -0.15
C GLY A 168 -23.07 12.57 0.52
N ARG A 169 -22.30 11.87 1.38
CA ARG A 169 -22.76 10.70 2.14
C ARG A 169 -22.61 10.94 3.65
N VAL A 170 -23.49 10.37 4.46
CA VAL A 170 -23.34 10.38 5.92
C VAL A 170 -22.29 9.34 6.31
N TYR A 171 -21.26 9.78 7.03
CA TYR A 171 -20.30 8.91 7.68
C TYR A 171 -20.56 8.88 9.18
N SER A 172 -20.34 7.72 9.80
CA SER A 172 -20.42 7.52 11.25
C SER A 172 -19.15 6.87 11.79
N LEU A 173 -18.70 7.29 12.96
CA LEU A 173 -17.61 6.62 13.69
C LEU A 173 -18.14 5.37 14.41
N VAL A 174 -17.56 4.20 14.11
CA VAL A 174 -18.00 2.91 14.66
C VAL A 174 -16.82 2.08 15.13
N ARG A 175 -17.08 1.10 16.01
CA ARG A 175 -16.11 0.07 16.38
C ARG A 175 -16.47 -1.24 15.69
N ALA A 176 -15.47 -2.02 15.35
CA ALA A 176 -15.70 -3.34 14.78
C ALA A 176 -14.76 -4.38 15.39
N PRO A 177 -15.28 -5.58 15.74
CA PRO A 177 -14.48 -6.62 16.36
C PRO A 177 -13.40 -7.16 15.39
N PRO A 178 -12.38 -7.85 15.91
CA PRO A 178 -11.37 -8.54 15.09
C PRO A 178 -12.03 -9.50 14.11
N MET A 179 -11.70 -9.37 12.82
CA MET A 179 -12.18 -10.19 11.69
C MET A 179 -13.62 -10.64 11.93
N GLY A 180 -14.57 -9.71 11.87
CA GLY A 180 -15.86 -9.85 12.53
C GLY A 180 -16.97 -8.91 12.05
N PHE A 181 -18.16 -9.12 12.62
CA PHE A 181 -19.37 -8.35 12.36
C PHE A 181 -19.82 -7.58 13.61
N ALA A 182 -20.30 -6.36 13.43
CA ALA A 182 -20.98 -5.57 14.46
C ALA A 182 -22.25 -4.94 13.88
N SER A 183 -23.37 -5.02 14.59
CA SER A 183 -24.66 -4.50 14.11
C SER A 183 -25.10 -3.23 14.83
N TYR A 184 -25.46 -2.25 14.03
CA TYR A 184 -25.90 -0.93 14.47
C TYR A 184 -27.31 -0.62 13.97
N ARG A 185 -28.02 0.23 14.70
CA ARG A 185 -29.28 0.80 14.20
C ARG A 185 -29.00 1.97 13.28
N GLU A 186 -29.79 2.08 12.23
CA GLU A 186 -29.80 3.27 11.39
C GLU A 186 -30.55 4.39 12.12
N GLY A 187 -29.99 5.58 12.18
CA GLY A 187 -30.66 6.68 12.87
C GLY A 187 -29.85 7.96 12.98
N VAL A 188 -30.35 8.86 13.83
CA VAL A 188 -29.76 10.17 14.07
C VAL A 188 -28.47 10.02 14.88
N GLY A 189 -27.41 10.69 14.43
CA GLY A 189 -26.12 10.69 15.12
C GLY A 189 -26.15 11.46 16.44
N ALA A 190 -25.14 11.20 17.27
CA ALA A 190 -24.84 12.02 18.44
C ALA A 190 -24.08 13.29 18.05
N GLU A 191 -24.16 14.31 18.91
CA GLU A 191 -23.30 15.48 18.81
C GLU A 191 -21.84 15.08 19.04
N GLY A 192 -20.95 15.48 18.13
CA GLY A 192 -19.51 15.33 18.28
C GLY A 192 -18.83 16.67 18.48
N ARG A 193 -17.70 16.68 19.19
CA ARG A 193 -16.82 17.86 19.22
C ARG A 193 -16.28 18.10 17.82
N LEU A 194 -16.44 19.34 17.32
CA LEU A 194 -15.86 19.73 16.04
C LEU A 194 -14.34 19.56 16.07
N VAL A 195 -13.79 19.01 14.99
CA VAL A 195 -12.37 19.16 14.68
C VAL A 195 -12.10 20.67 14.54
N GLU A 196 -11.11 21.17 15.26
CA GLU A 196 -10.78 22.60 15.27
C GLU A 196 -10.25 22.99 13.89
N ALA A 197 -10.87 23.97 13.25
CA ALA A 197 -10.55 24.33 11.89
C ALA A 197 -10.72 25.82 11.64
N SER A 198 -9.73 26.41 10.98
CA SER A 198 -9.73 27.78 10.43
C SER A 198 -9.05 27.77 9.05
N ALA A 199 -8.92 28.93 8.41
CA ALA A 199 -8.20 29.03 7.13
C ALA A 199 -6.70 28.74 7.29
N GLU A 200 -6.16 28.87 8.50
CA GLU A 200 -4.75 28.74 8.83
C GLU A 200 -4.38 27.34 9.33
N ARG A 201 -5.33 26.58 9.90
CA ARG A 201 -5.04 25.25 10.46
C ARG A 201 -6.26 24.35 10.62
N VAL A 202 -6.01 23.05 10.66
CA VAL A 202 -6.94 22.01 11.08
C VAL A 202 -6.28 21.14 12.16
N SER A 203 -6.99 20.87 13.27
CA SER A 203 -6.48 20.12 14.42
C SER A 203 -7.58 19.27 15.09
N ASN A 204 -7.24 18.03 15.44
CA ASN A 204 -8.11 17.15 16.24
C ASN A 204 -7.65 17.04 17.71
N GLY A 205 -6.66 17.83 18.14
CA GLY A 205 -6.05 17.72 19.46
C GLY A 205 -4.97 16.64 19.60
N LEU A 206 -4.79 15.79 18.58
CA LEU A 206 -3.70 14.80 18.48
C LEU A 206 -2.64 15.22 17.45
N VAL A 207 -3.09 15.78 16.33
CA VAL A 207 -2.28 16.28 15.23
C VAL A 207 -2.87 17.59 14.71
N GLU A 208 -2.01 18.50 14.26
CA GLU A 208 -2.36 19.77 13.63
C GLU A 208 -1.70 19.87 12.26
N VAL A 209 -2.47 20.27 11.25
CA VAL A 209 -2.00 20.62 9.91
C VAL A 209 -2.21 22.11 9.69
N ARG A 210 -1.20 22.81 9.17
CA ARG A 210 -1.28 24.25 8.90
C ARG A 210 -1.33 24.55 7.41
N SER A 211 -1.75 25.77 7.07
CA SER A 211 -1.84 26.26 5.69
C SER A 211 -0.50 26.47 4.99
N ASP A 212 0.62 26.38 5.71
CA ASP A 212 1.98 26.31 5.15
C ASP A 212 2.43 24.87 4.80
N GLY A 213 1.56 23.88 5.03
CA GLY A 213 1.82 22.48 4.77
C GLY A 213 2.61 21.77 5.88
N SER A 214 2.87 22.42 7.02
CA SER A 214 3.46 21.79 8.21
C SER A 214 2.47 20.88 8.95
N ILE A 215 3.01 19.88 9.64
CA ILE A 215 2.26 18.89 10.43
C ILE A 215 2.92 18.76 11.79
N ARG A 216 2.16 19.00 12.85
CA ARG A 216 2.61 18.94 14.24
C ARG A 216 1.92 17.80 14.99
N ASP A 217 2.69 16.94 15.64
CA ASP A 217 2.17 15.99 16.63
C ASP A 217 1.98 16.74 17.96
N LEU A 218 0.72 16.90 18.37
CA LEU A 218 0.35 17.65 19.56
C LEU A 218 0.59 16.86 20.86
N GLU A 219 0.56 15.53 20.79
CA GLU A 219 0.84 14.66 21.94
C GLU A 219 2.34 14.65 22.24
N ALA A 220 3.18 14.53 21.21
CA ALA A 220 4.64 14.56 21.36
C ALA A 220 5.18 15.99 21.51
N GLY A 221 4.42 17.02 21.09
CA GLY A 221 4.88 18.41 21.05
C GLY A 221 5.93 18.68 19.97
N VAL A 222 6.03 17.81 18.96
CA VAL A 222 7.07 17.81 17.92
C VAL A 222 6.49 18.27 16.58
N GLU A 223 7.25 19.06 15.83
CA GLU A 223 6.95 19.32 14.42
C GLU A 223 7.34 18.07 13.61
N ALA A 224 6.34 17.28 13.19
CA ALA A 224 6.55 16.04 12.45
C ALA A 224 7.10 16.33 11.05
N VAL A 225 6.46 17.29 10.38
CA VAL A 225 6.82 17.80 9.05
C VAL A 225 6.88 19.31 9.16
N SER A 226 8.05 19.91 8.95
CA SER A 226 8.23 21.36 9.01
C SER A 226 7.66 22.08 7.80
N ARG A 227 7.59 21.42 6.65
CA ARG A 227 6.88 21.89 5.45
C ARG A 227 6.60 20.74 4.50
N SER A 228 5.53 20.85 3.71
CA SER A 228 5.26 19.91 2.63
C SER A 228 4.83 20.65 1.36
N TYR A 229 5.34 20.25 0.21
CA TYR A 229 5.19 20.98 -1.05
C TYR A 229 5.25 20.04 -2.25
N LEU A 230 4.68 20.47 -3.37
CA LEU A 230 4.82 19.76 -4.63
C LEU A 230 6.06 20.30 -5.38
N VAL A 231 6.74 19.42 -6.10
CA VAL A 231 7.78 19.78 -7.06
C VAL A 231 7.41 19.23 -8.43
N ALA A 232 7.74 19.99 -9.47
CA ALA A 232 7.74 19.56 -10.85
C ALA A 232 9.18 19.58 -11.34
N CYS A 233 9.71 18.43 -11.74
CA CYS A 233 11.07 18.30 -12.22
C CYS A 233 11.09 17.87 -13.68
N GLU A 234 11.92 18.52 -14.49
CA GLU A 234 12.18 18.08 -15.86
C GLU A 234 12.86 16.70 -15.84
N ASP A 235 12.36 15.80 -16.66
CA ASP A 235 12.75 14.41 -16.71
C ASP A 235 12.96 13.99 -18.16
N ILE A 236 14.24 14.01 -18.56
CA ILE A 236 14.72 13.61 -19.88
C ILE A 236 15.84 12.59 -19.62
N PRO A 237 15.49 11.30 -19.47
CA PRO A 237 16.47 10.26 -19.25
C PRO A 237 17.29 9.97 -20.51
N ALA A 238 18.45 9.36 -20.34
CA ALA A 238 19.39 9.08 -21.43
C ALA A 238 18.87 8.01 -22.39
N GLU A 239 18.28 6.95 -21.83
CA GLU A 239 17.67 5.84 -22.56
C GLU A 239 16.32 5.49 -21.92
N TRP A 240 15.50 4.73 -22.66
CA TRP A 240 14.25 4.09 -22.21
C TRP A 240 13.35 4.95 -21.31
N ASP A 241 12.83 6.06 -21.84
CA ASP A 241 12.05 7.05 -21.10
C ASP A 241 11.03 6.51 -20.08
N GLY A 242 10.13 5.61 -20.47
CA GLY A 242 9.13 5.05 -19.57
C GLY A 242 9.68 4.10 -18.51
N TRP A 243 10.88 3.56 -18.71
CA TRP A 243 11.57 2.70 -17.76
C TRP A 243 12.44 3.52 -16.82
N ASP A 244 13.22 4.47 -17.34
CA ASP A 244 14.27 5.14 -16.58
C ASP A 244 13.82 6.44 -15.93
N LEU A 245 14.46 6.71 -14.80
CA LEU A 245 14.49 8.00 -14.14
C LEU A 245 15.94 8.20 -13.74
N ASP A 246 16.58 9.22 -14.29
CA ASP A 246 18.01 9.44 -14.12
C ASP A 246 18.29 10.50 -13.05
N PRO A 247 19.32 10.33 -12.20
CA PRO A 247 19.51 11.16 -11.00
C PRO A 247 19.62 12.67 -11.26
N TRP A 248 19.96 13.09 -12.48
CA TRP A 248 20.03 14.50 -12.86
C TRP A 248 18.67 15.19 -13.02
N TYR A 249 17.54 14.48 -13.05
CA TYR A 249 16.21 15.11 -13.04
C TYR A 249 16.07 16.09 -11.85
N GLN A 250 16.75 15.82 -10.74
CA GLN A 250 16.78 16.64 -9.53
C GLN A 250 17.43 18.04 -9.74
N ARG A 251 18.18 18.24 -10.83
CA ARG A 251 18.85 19.52 -11.13
C ARG A 251 17.89 20.59 -11.64
N ASN A 252 16.81 20.17 -12.29
CA ASN A 252 15.84 21.06 -12.95
C ASN A 252 14.45 20.86 -12.32
N CYS A 253 14.32 21.21 -11.04
CA CYS A 253 13.07 21.15 -10.30
C CYS A 253 12.54 22.54 -9.96
N VAL A 254 11.23 22.70 -10.03
CA VAL A 254 10.49 23.88 -9.57
C VAL A 254 9.62 23.49 -8.40
N GLU A 255 9.82 24.12 -7.24
CA GLU A 255 8.90 24.04 -6.10
C GLU A 255 7.60 24.78 -6.46
N LEU A 256 6.47 24.10 -6.33
CA LEU A 256 5.16 24.65 -6.63
C LEU A 256 4.57 25.25 -5.36
N HIS A 257 4.28 26.54 -5.39
CA HIS A 257 3.54 27.22 -4.34
C HIS A 257 2.04 27.16 -4.63
N PRO A 258 1.20 26.92 -3.61
CA PRO A 258 -0.23 26.91 -3.81
C PRO A 258 -0.73 28.29 -4.23
N VAL A 259 -1.56 28.35 -5.27
CA VAL A 259 -2.26 29.58 -5.69
C VAL A 259 -3.41 29.93 -4.76
N SER A 260 -3.96 28.94 -4.05
CA SER A 260 -4.92 29.13 -2.96
C SER A 260 -4.85 28.00 -1.93
N VAL A 261 -5.22 28.34 -0.69
CA VAL A 261 -5.45 27.41 0.41
C VAL A 261 -6.80 27.73 1.03
N GLU A 262 -7.73 26.77 1.03
CA GLU A 262 -9.12 26.97 1.44
C GLU A 262 -9.53 25.93 2.48
N LEU A 263 -10.25 26.36 3.54
CA LEU A 263 -10.95 25.43 4.41
C LEU A 263 -12.21 24.94 3.68
N VAL A 264 -12.18 23.70 3.19
CA VAL A 264 -13.26 23.13 2.36
C VAL A 264 -14.19 22.19 3.12
N GLU A 265 -13.76 21.71 4.27
CA GLU A 265 -14.54 20.79 5.10
C GLU A 265 -14.35 21.10 6.57
N ARG A 266 -15.45 21.21 7.30
CA ARG A 266 -15.46 21.41 8.76
C ARG A 266 -16.57 20.57 9.38
N GLY A 267 -16.20 19.63 10.24
CA GLY A 267 -17.16 18.80 10.96
C GLY A 267 -16.56 18.02 12.13
N PRO A 268 -17.40 17.25 12.83
CA PRO A 268 -17.00 16.53 14.04
C PRO A 268 -16.22 15.23 13.78
N LEU A 269 -16.24 14.70 12.56
CA LEU A 269 -15.43 13.54 12.16
C LEU A 269 -14.16 13.93 11.43
N ARG A 270 -14.23 14.95 10.57
CA ARG A 270 -13.15 15.30 9.66
C ARG A 270 -13.21 16.78 9.29
N SER A 271 -12.06 17.40 9.18
CA SER A 271 -11.90 18.73 8.59
C SER A 271 -10.73 18.72 7.62
N CYS A 272 -10.79 19.56 6.58
CA CYS A 272 -9.81 19.51 5.50
C CYS A 272 -9.45 20.90 4.96
N LEU A 273 -8.16 21.09 4.70
CA LEU A 273 -7.64 22.18 3.86
C LEU A 273 -7.49 21.69 2.42
N GLU A 274 -7.78 22.54 1.45
CA GLU A 274 -7.56 22.29 0.03
C GLU A 274 -6.52 23.26 -0.51
N PHE A 275 -5.45 22.71 -1.09
CA PHE A 275 -4.36 23.44 -1.71
C PHE A 275 -4.49 23.30 -3.22
N ARG A 276 -4.49 24.42 -3.95
CA ARG A 276 -4.51 24.42 -5.42
C ARG A 276 -3.18 24.86 -5.98
N TYR A 277 -2.70 24.19 -7.01
CA TYR A 277 -1.41 24.44 -7.65
C TYR A 277 -1.59 24.50 -9.17
N GLU A 278 -0.73 25.28 -9.82
CA GLU A 278 -0.66 25.40 -11.27
C GLU A 278 0.77 25.21 -11.76
N TYR A 279 0.94 24.49 -12.86
CA TYR A 279 2.25 24.31 -13.50
C TYR A 279 2.11 24.03 -15.00
N GLY A 280 2.61 24.93 -15.85
CA GLY A 280 2.66 24.70 -17.30
C GLY A 280 1.31 24.31 -17.93
N GLY A 281 0.21 24.92 -17.46
CA GLY A 281 -1.17 24.61 -17.89
C GLY A 281 -1.80 23.36 -17.25
N SER A 282 -1.06 22.68 -16.37
CA SER A 282 -1.55 21.62 -15.49
C SER A 282 -2.13 22.22 -14.21
N THR A 283 -3.17 21.59 -13.67
CA THR A 283 -3.79 21.98 -12.40
C THR A 283 -3.79 20.80 -11.45
N LEU A 284 -3.41 21.03 -10.20
CA LEU A 284 -3.41 20.02 -9.14
C LEU A 284 -4.11 20.58 -7.91
N THR A 285 -4.97 19.78 -7.30
CA THR A 285 -5.69 20.09 -6.08
C THR A 285 -5.40 19.01 -5.05
N GLU A 286 -4.78 19.38 -3.94
CA GLU A 286 -4.45 18.49 -2.83
C GLU A 286 -5.36 18.81 -1.64
N ARG A 287 -6.23 17.87 -1.27
CA ARG A 287 -7.02 17.96 -0.05
C ARG A 287 -6.30 17.23 1.08
N VAL A 288 -6.03 17.94 2.17
CA VAL A 288 -5.36 17.43 3.37
C VAL A 288 -6.35 17.41 4.51
N CYS A 289 -6.65 16.22 5.03
CA CYS A 289 -7.72 15.98 6.00
C CYS A 289 -7.19 15.41 7.31
N VAL A 290 -7.74 15.91 8.41
CA VAL A 290 -7.54 15.37 9.76
C VAL A 290 -8.85 14.77 10.25
N TRP A 291 -8.81 13.51 10.67
CA TRP A 291 -9.93 12.79 11.27
C TRP A 291 -9.91 12.94 12.79
N SER A 292 -11.07 12.93 13.46
CA SER A 292 -11.15 13.16 14.90
C SER A 292 -10.56 12.06 15.79
N PHE A 293 -10.35 10.85 15.23
CA PHE A 293 -10.00 9.64 15.99
C PHE A 293 -8.59 9.08 15.70
N THR A 294 -7.78 9.76 14.90
CA THR A 294 -6.42 9.28 14.54
C THR A 294 -5.42 10.42 14.33
N LYS A 295 -4.13 10.15 14.57
CA LYS A 295 -3.02 11.04 14.19
C LYS A 295 -2.73 11.03 12.69
N ARG A 296 -3.31 10.07 11.96
CA ARG A 296 -3.11 9.94 10.51
C ARG A 296 -3.71 11.15 9.79
N VAL A 297 -2.89 11.83 9.02
CA VAL A 297 -3.28 12.91 8.12
C VAL A 297 -3.41 12.34 6.71
N ASP A 298 -4.61 12.44 6.14
CA ASP A 298 -4.92 11.88 4.83
C ASP A 298 -4.76 12.94 3.73
N PHE A 299 -4.05 12.59 2.66
CA PHE A 299 -3.83 13.44 1.50
C PHE A 299 -4.51 12.81 0.29
N ARG A 300 -5.32 13.62 -0.40
CA ARG A 300 -5.93 13.26 -1.68
C ARG A 300 -5.61 14.32 -2.71
N LEU A 301 -4.75 13.97 -3.66
CA LEU A 301 -4.39 14.82 -4.78
C LEU A 301 -5.18 14.42 -6.01
N ARG A 302 -5.79 15.38 -6.69
CA ARG A 302 -6.48 15.23 -7.97
C ARG A 302 -6.08 16.34 -8.91
N GLY A 303 -6.05 16.08 -10.21
CA GLY A 303 -5.75 17.14 -11.16
C GLY A 303 -5.72 16.71 -12.60
N SER A 304 -5.30 17.63 -13.47
CA SER A 304 -5.09 17.39 -14.89
C SER A 304 -3.67 17.79 -15.28
N ILE A 305 -2.83 16.81 -15.59
CA ILE A 305 -1.45 17.03 -16.04
C ILE A 305 -1.42 17.17 -17.56
N LYS A 306 -0.85 18.27 -18.06
CA LYS A 306 -0.69 18.52 -19.50
C LYS A 306 0.77 18.55 -19.95
N HIS A 307 1.69 18.75 -19.00
CA HIS A 307 3.11 18.85 -19.30
C HIS A 307 3.76 17.46 -19.39
N ARG A 308 4.58 17.27 -20.43
CA ARG A 308 5.33 16.03 -20.71
C ARG A 308 6.75 16.13 -20.15
N LEU A 309 7.43 14.99 -20.04
CA LEU A 309 8.82 14.91 -19.60
C LEU A 309 9.00 15.57 -18.23
N VAL A 310 8.03 15.34 -17.34
CA VAL A 310 8.02 15.91 -15.99
C VAL A 310 7.69 14.84 -14.98
N VAL A 311 8.40 14.88 -13.86
CA VAL A 311 8.07 14.14 -12.64
C VAL A 311 7.43 15.11 -11.66
N PHE A 312 6.20 14.84 -11.28
CA PHE A 312 5.52 15.51 -10.18
C PHE A 312 5.73 14.71 -8.90
N ARG A 313 6.15 15.37 -7.82
CA ARG A 313 6.43 14.71 -6.54
C ARG A 313 5.95 15.55 -5.37
N LYS A 314 5.36 14.90 -4.38
CA LYS A 314 5.10 15.49 -3.07
C LYS A 314 6.33 15.28 -2.19
N VAL A 315 6.86 16.36 -1.64
CA VAL A 315 8.00 16.36 -0.73
C VAL A 315 7.54 16.76 0.66
N PHE A 316 8.02 16.04 1.66
CA PHE A 316 7.85 16.30 3.06
C PHE A 316 9.23 16.53 3.68
N GLU A 317 9.44 17.72 4.23
CA GLU A 317 10.61 17.99 5.04
C GLU A 317 10.27 17.68 6.50
N LEU A 318 10.90 16.65 7.05
CA LEU A 318 10.71 16.25 8.45
C LEU A 318 11.13 17.39 9.37
N GLY A 319 10.43 17.61 10.49
CA GLY A 319 10.80 18.62 11.48
C GLY A 319 11.86 18.18 12.49
N PHE A 320 12.37 16.95 12.36
CA PHE A 320 13.40 16.35 13.21
C PHE A 320 14.51 15.72 12.36
N GLN A 321 15.65 15.41 12.98
CA GLN A 321 16.73 14.69 12.32
C GLN A 321 16.53 13.18 12.45
N PRO A 322 16.32 12.45 11.34
CA PRO A 322 16.16 11.00 11.40
C PRO A 322 17.49 10.28 11.55
N VAL A 323 17.44 9.06 12.09
CA VAL A 323 18.61 8.16 12.25
C VAL A 323 18.42 6.81 11.53
N ALA A 324 17.18 6.44 11.23
CA ALA A 324 16.84 5.23 10.48
C ALA A 324 15.62 5.46 9.58
N ALA A 325 15.52 4.62 8.55
CA ALA A 325 14.37 4.55 7.66
C ALA A 325 14.16 3.12 7.14
N GLU A 326 12.90 2.70 7.15
CA GLU A 326 12.50 1.32 6.91
C GLU A 326 11.32 1.32 5.94
N ALA A 327 11.44 0.56 4.86
CA ALA A 327 10.41 0.44 3.85
C ALA A 327 9.88 -0.99 3.81
N GLU A 328 8.57 -1.11 3.65
CA GLU A 328 7.94 -2.38 3.38
C GLU A 328 8.27 -2.89 1.98
N ILE A 329 8.60 -4.18 1.90
CA ILE A 329 8.68 -4.99 0.69
C ILE A 329 7.73 -6.20 0.84
N PRO A 330 7.44 -6.95 -0.23
CA PRO A 330 6.62 -8.17 -0.11
C PRO A 330 7.18 -9.10 0.97
N TYR A 331 6.37 -9.35 2.02
CA TYR A 331 6.72 -10.17 3.18
C TYR A 331 8.05 -9.81 3.87
N GLY A 332 8.41 -8.53 3.91
CA GLY A 332 9.62 -8.10 4.59
C GLY A 332 9.74 -6.61 4.79
N VAL A 333 10.84 -6.22 5.44
CA VAL A 333 11.21 -4.83 5.67
C VAL A 333 12.67 -4.64 5.30
N VAL A 334 12.97 -3.58 4.55
CA VAL A 334 14.33 -3.24 4.15
C VAL A 334 14.71 -1.85 4.67
N ARG A 335 15.96 -1.71 5.11
CA ARG A 335 16.51 -0.40 5.50
C ARG A 335 16.78 0.44 4.26
N ARG A 336 16.40 1.71 4.30
CA ARG A 336 16.72 2.70 3.28
C ARG A 336 17.76 3.69 3.83
N SER A 337 18.70 4.10 2.98
CA SER A 337 19.76 5.01 3.39
C SER A 337 19.20 6.43 3.54
N LEU A 338 19.59 7.12 4.61
CA LEU A 338 19.27 8.54 4.82
C LEU A 338 20.26 9.46 4.09
N GLY A 339 21.39 8.93 3.64
CA GLY A 339 22.42 9.67 2.95
C GLY A 339 23.41 8.66 2.39
N PRO A 340 23.56 8.56 1.06
CA PRO A 340 24.28 7.45 0.46
C PRO A 340 25.76 7.47 0.85
N GLU A 341 26.24 6.37 1.42
CA GLU A 341 27.65 6.21 1.83
C GLU A 341 28.50 5.52 0.76
N ASN A 342 27.86 4.89 -0.22
CA ASN A 342 28.50 4.14 -1.29
C ASN A 342 27.69 4.22 -2.60
N PRO A 343 28.26 3.82 -3.75
CA PRO A 343 27.58 3.89 -5.05
C PRO A 343 26.25 3.10 -5.10
N TRP A 344 26.18 1.94 -4.44
CA TRP A 344 24.97 1.11 -4.40
C TRP A 344 23.82 1.78 -3.66
N GLU A 345 24.12 2.60 -2.65
CA GLU A 345 23.13 3.44 -1.96
C GLU A 345 22.80 4.69 -2.76
N ALA A 346 23.79 5.32 -3.40
CA ALA A 346 23.57 6.47 -4.27
C ALA A 346 22.65 6.12 -5.45
N ALA A 347 22.73 4.88 -5.93
CA ALA A 347 21.84 4.33 -6.94
C ALA A 347 20.37 4.24 -6.47
N LYS A 348 20.07 4.31 -5.17
CA LYS A 348 18.70 4.20 -4.61
C LYS A 348 18.08 5.58 -4.32
N PHE A 349 18.25 6.55 -5.23
CA PHE A 349 17.59 7.86 -5.11
C PHE A 349 16.08 7.82 -5.41
N GLU A 350 15.63 6.75 -6.08
CA GLU A 350 14.23 6.37 -6.27
C GLU A 350 14.11 4.87 -5.97
N PHE A 351 13.21 4.46 -5.10
CA PHE A 351 13.04 3.06 -4.72
C PHE A 351 11.57 2.69 -4.51
N PRO A 352 11.21 1.41 -4.67
CA PRO A 352 9.85 0.96 -4.45
C PRO A 352 9.55 0.84 -2.95
N VAL A 353 8.34 1.27 -2.58
CA VAL A 353 7.74 1.10 -1.26
C VAL A 353 6.38 0.42 -1.42
N TRP A 354 6.16 -0.70 -0.73
CA TRP A 354 4.96 -1.50 -0.92
C TRP A 354 3.69 -0.80 -0.41
N ARG A 355 3.55 -0.60 0.92
CA ARG A 355 2.48 0.21 1.52
C ARG A 355 2.98 1.34 2.40
N TRP A 356 4.13 1.17 3.05
CA TRP A 356 4.64 2.14 4.02
C TRP A 356 6.16 2.30 4.00
N LEU A 357 6.60 3.54 4.25
CA LEU A 357 7.95 3.94 4.58
C LEU A 357 7.90 4.63 5.95
N ASP A 358 8.65 4.15 6.93
CA ASP A 358 8.83 4.84 8.21
C ASP A 358 10.20 5.51 8.27
N VAL A 359 10.25 6.70 8.85
CA VAL A 359 11.48 7.44 9.09
C VAL A 359 11.46 7.93 10.54
N TYR A 360 12.46 7.54 11.33
CA TYR A 360 12.43 7.78 12.76
C TYR A 360 13.78 8.14 13.37
N SER A 361 13.70 8.67 14.58
CA SER A 361 14.80 9.00 15.48
C SER A 361 14.58 8.32 16.83
N ALA A 362 15.38 8.66 17.85
CA ALA A 362 15.21 8.09 19.19
C ALA A 362 13.86 8.52 19.80
N GLY A 363 12.89 7.60 19.84
CA GLY A 363 11.60 7.78 20.51
C GLY A 363 10.51 8.49 19.70
N TYR A 364 10.74 8.81 18.43
CA TYR A 364 9.75 9.48 17.58
C TYR A 364 9.96 9.14 16.10
N GLY A 365 8.87 9.00 15.34
CA GLY A 365 8.91 8.66 13.93
C GLY A 365 7.72 9.22 13.16
N VAL A 366 7.83 9.15 11.83
CA VAL A 366 6.78 9.54 10.89
C VAL A 366 6.70 8.49 9.80
N ALA A 367 5.55 7.81 9.75
CA ALA A 367 5.24 6.85 8.70
C ALA A 367 4.50 7.52 7.54
N PHE A 368 4.91 7.18 6.33
CA PHE A 368 4.32 7.58 5.06
C PHE A 368 3.63 6.37 4.44
N LEU A 369 2.31 6.43 4.36
CA LEU A 369 1.47 5.37 3.79
C LEU A 369 1.06 5.77 2.36
N ASN A 370 1.01 4.82 1.43
CA ASN A 370 0.59 5.10 0.06
C ASN A 370 -0.46 4.09 -0.44
N LYS A 371 -1.31 4.51 -1.39
CA LYS A 371 -2.26 3.63 -2.11
C LYS A 371 -1.91 3.54 -3.59
N GLY A 372 -0.96 2.68 -3.92
CA GLY A 372 -0.51 2.49 -5.30
C GLY A 372 0.35 3.65 -5.81
N ARG A 373 1.23 4.16 -4.95
CA ARG A 373 2.31 5.10 -5.30
C ARG A 373 3.64 4.56 -4.79
N PRO A 374 4.22 3.54 -5.46
CA PRO A 374 5.38 2.85 -4.91
C PRO A 374 6.69 3.64 -5.08
N GLY A 375 6.78 4.58 -6.03
CA GLY A 375 7.96 5.41 -6.23
C GLY A 375 8.19 6.40 -5.09
N HIS A 376 9.22 6.16 -4.28
CA HIS A 376 9.61 7.02 -3.17
C HIS A 376 11.08 7.43 -3.28
N SER A 377 11.42 8.55 -2.63
CA SER A 377 12.79 9.03 -2.47
C SER A 377 13.06 9.46 -1.05
N LEU A 378 14.30 9.35 -0.60
CA LEU A 378 14.72 9.75 0.73
C LEU A 378 16.12 10.36 0.69
N SER A 379 16.27 11.56 1.25
CA SER A 379 17.57 12.23 1.43
C SER A 379 17.54 13.11 2.67
N GLY A 380 18.23 12.67 3.71
CA GLY A 380 18.26 13.30 5.02
C GLY A 380 16.86 13.46 5.60
N ARG A 381 16.40 14.71 5.67
CA ARG A 381 15.07 15.09 6.17
C ARG A 381 13.99 15.16 5.07
N LEU A 382 14.35 14.93 3.81
CA LEU A 382 13.45 15.05 2.68
C LEU A 382 12.92 13.67 2.29
N VAL A 383 11.62 13.47 2.49
CA VAL A 383 10.87 12.29 2.04
C VAL A 383 10.03 12.69 0.84
N GLY A 384 10.10 11.91 -0.24
CA GLY A 384 9.36 12.17 -1.46
C GLY A 384 8.46 11.00 -1.85
N ILE A 385 7.23 11.32 -2.27
CA ILE A 385 6.31 10.38 -2.92
C ILE A 385 6.08 10.88 -4.34
N THR A 386 6.45 10.08 -5.34
CA THR A 386 6.24 10.43 -6.74
C THR A 386 4.74 10.33 -7.08
N ILE A 387 4.17 11.43 -7.58
CA ILE A 387 2.75 11.54 -7.91
C ILE A 387 2.47 11.01 -9.31
N ALA A 388 3.34 11.37 -10.26
CA ALA A 388 3.30 10.96 -11.67
C ALA A 388 4.66 11.24 -12.35
N LYS A 389 4.99 10.42 -13.36
CA LYS A 389 6.04 10.67 -14.36
C LYS A 389 5.39 10.63 -15.74
N THR A 390 5.63 11.63 -16.60
CA THR A 390 4.98 11.75 -17.92
C THR A 390 5.93 11.47 -19.10
N PRO A 391 6.31 10.21 -19.35
CA PRO A 391 7.22 9.86 -20.43
C PRO A 391 6.57 10.02 -21.81
N VAL A 392 7.39 10.00 -22.85
CA VAL A 392 6.99 9.98 -24.27
C VAL A 392 7.05 8.57 -24.85
N PHE A 393 8.04 7.76 -24.45
CA PHE A 393 8.19 6.38 -24.91
C PHE A 393 8.00 5.41 -23.74
N PRO A 394 7.33 4.24 -23.91
CA PRO A 394 6.71 3.72 -25.14
C PRO A 394 5.29 4.23 -25.36
N ASN A 395 4.69 4.88 -24.37
CA ASN A 395 3.34 5.43 -24.42
C ASN A 395 3.39 6.97 -24.24
N PRO A 396 3.18 7.75 -25.32
CA PRO A 396 3.21 9.21 -25.24
C PRO A 396 1.97 9.81 -24.57
N LYS A 397 1.05 9.04 -24.01
CA LYS A 397 -0.08 9.58 -23.24
C LYS A 397 -0.04 9.16 -21.78
N LEU A 398 1.00 8.44 -21.37
CA LEU A 398 1.11 7.90 -20.03
C LEU A 398 1.10 9.01 -18.98
N ASP A 399 0.22 8.87 -18.00
CA ASP A 399 0.00 9.81 -16.88
C ASP A 399 -0.30 11.27 -17.29
N LEU A 400 -0.69 11.52 -18.55
CA LEU A 400 -1.30 12.78 -18.97
C LEU A 400 -2.82 12.76 -18.74
N GLY A 401 -3.39 13.96 -18.56
CA GLY A 401 -4.81 14.11 -18.25
C GLY A 401 -5.05 13.89 -16.76
N GLU A 402 -6.11 13.18 -16.43
CA GLU A 402 -6.55 13.00 -15.04
C GLU A 402 -5.56 12.20 -14.21
N VAL A 403 -5.16 12.75 -13.06
CA VAL A 403 -4.33 12.08 -12.05
C VAL A 403 -5.04 12.09 -10.71
N GLU A 404 -4.97 10.97 -9.98
CA GLU A 404 -5.42 10.88 -8.59
C GLU A 404 -4.39 10.11 -7.76
N ALA A 405 -3.90 10.71 -6.68
CA ALA A 405 -3.00 10.08 -5.72
C ALA A 405 -3.56 10.16 -4.29
N GLU A 406 -3.40 9.07 -3.55
CA GLU A 406 -3.79 8.96 -2.14
C GLU A 406 -2.60 8.45 -1.33
N TYR A 407 -2.29 9.19 -0.26
CA TYR A 407 -1.24 8.86 0.68
C TYR A 407 -1.58 9.46 2.05
N ALA A 408 -0.88 9.03 3.08
CA ALA A 408 -1.10 9.50 4.43
C ALA A 408 0.21 9.70 5.17
N VAL A 409 0.21 10.62 6.12
CA VAL A 409 1.32 10.84 7.06
C VAL A 409 0.83 10.48 8.45
N TYR A 410 1.58 9.65 9.16
CA TYR A 410 1.25 9.17 10.50
C TYR A 410 2.42 9.44 11.44
N PRO A 411 2.42 10.57 12.16
CA PRO A 411 3.36 10.83 13.25
C PRO A 411 3.10 9.88 14.42
N HIS A 412 4.17 9.38 15.04
CA HIS A 412 4.07 8.46 16.16
C HIS A 412 5.25 8.54 17.13
N LEU A 413 5.02 8.04 18.34
CA LEU A 413 6.08 7.78 19.30
C LEU A 413 6.81 6.48 18.93
N GLY A 414 8.09 6.41 19.27
CA GLY A 414 8.93 5.24 19.04
C GLY A 414 9.26 4.99 17.56
N THR A 415 9.60 3.73 17.28
CA THR A 415 9.90 3.17 15.95
C THR A 415 8.64 2.63 15.26
N TRP A 416 8.72 2.29 13.97
CA TRP A 416 7.61 1.63 13.25
C TRP A 416 7.04 0.38 13.93
N ARG A 417 7.85 -0.34 14.72
CA ARG A 417 7.42 -1.52 15.48
C ARG A 417 6.51 -1.12 16.65
N GLU A 418 6.94 -0.14 17.44
CA GLU A 418 6.18 0.35 18.61
C GLU A 418 4.88 1.02 18.18
N ALA A 419 4.92 1.75 17.06
CA ALA A 419 3.76 2.41 16.47
C ALA A 419 2.85 1.49 15.64
N GLN A 420 3.22 0.21 15.49
CA GLN A 420 2.49 -0.79 14.71
C GLN A 420 2.20 -0.33 13.27
N VAL A 421 3.16 0.35 12.63
CA VAL A 421 3.00 0.91 11.28
C VAL A 421 2.49 -0.13 10.26
N PRO A 422 2.92 -1.41 10.28
CA PRO A 422 2.35 -2.41 9.37
C PRO A 422 0.84 -2.61 9.55
N ARG A 423 0.32 -2.56 10.78
CA ARG A 423 -1.13 -2.62 11.05
C ARG A 423 -1.84 -1.35 10.58
N ARG A 424 -1.26 -0.17 10.82
CA ARG A 424 -1.79 1.11 10.32
C ARG A 424 -1.86 1.18 8.80
N ALA A 425 -0.87 0.61 8.12
CA ALA A 425 -0.85 0.47 6.67
C ALA A 425 -1.99 -0.43 6.17
N LEU A 426 -2.24 -1.56 6.83
CA LEU A 426 -3.38 -2.44 6.48
C LEU A 426 -4.74 -1.80 6.77
N GLU A 427 -4.89 -1.10 7.89
CA GLU A 427 -6.10 -0.33 8.20
C GLU A 427 -6.42 0.70 7.11
N TYR A 428 -5.38 1.37 6.60
CA TYR A 428 -5.50 2.33 5.51
C TYR A 428 -5.93 1.68 4.19
N HIS A 429 -5.45 0.47 3.90
CA HIS A 429 -5.74 -0.27 2.66
C HIS A 429 -7.08 -1.01 2.68
N ARG A 430 -7.52 -1.49 3.84
CA ARG A 430 -8.71 -2.34 4.00
C ARG A 430 -9.73 -1.61 4.87
N PRO A 431 -10.49 -0.63 4.35
CA PRO A 431 -11.47 0.12 5.14
C PRO A 431 -12.59 -0.79 5.67
N LEU A 432 -13.29 -0.34 6.72
CA LEU A 432 -14.51 -1.04 7.18
C LEU A 432 -15.58 -1.02 6.08
N ARG A 433 -16.31 -2.13 5.96
CA ARG A 433 -17.44 -2.27 5.03
C ARG A 433 -18.75 -2.21 5.81
N VAL A 434 -19.82 -1.74 5.18
CA VAL A 434 -21.15 -1.66 5.79
C VAL A 434 -22.24 -2.06 4.80
N LEU A 435 -23.21 -2.85 5.26
CA LEU A 435 -24.39 -3.25 4.49
C LEU A 435 -25.64 -3.29 5.37
N LYS A 436 -26.82 -3.28 4.76
CA LYS A 436 -28.08 -3.57 5.47
C LYS A 436 -28.31 -5.07 5.56
N GLY A 437 -28.72 -5.55 6.71
CA GLY A 437 -28.93 -6.97 6.93
C GLY A 437 -29.59 -7.36 8.24
N ARG A 438 -29.67 -8.66 8.48
CA ARG A 438 -30.03 -9.23 9.78
C ARG A 438 -28.96 -8.89 10.81
N ARG A 439 -29.36 -8.82 12.08
CA ARG A 439 -28.42 -8.61 13.18
C ARG A 439 -27.38 -9.72 13.21
N ALA A 440 -26.11 -9.34 13.18
CA ALA A 440 -24.95 -10.20 13.32
C ALA A 440 -23.90 -9.55 14.23
N GLU A 441 -23.35 -10.35 15.13
CA GLU A 441 -22.28 -10.00 16.06
C GLU A 441 -21.31 -11.18 16.09
N GLY A 442 -20.01 -10.93 16.04
CA GLY A 442 -19.04 -12.01 16.18
C GLY A 442 -17.63 -11.64 15.76
N SER A 443 -16.66 -12.42 16.22
CA SER A 443 -15.26 -12.38 15.83
C SER A 443 -14.86 -13.77 15.39
N PHE A 444 -14.24 -13.89 14.21
CA PHE A 444 -13.87 -15.17 13.62
C PHE A 444 -12.38 -15.48 13.81
N MET A 445 -11.54 -14.45 13.88
CA MET A 445 -10.11 -14.60 14.16
C MET A 445 -9.57 -13.35 14.86
N ARG A 446 -8.73 -13.58 15.86
CA ARG A 446 -8.01 -12.53 16.58
C ARG A 446 -6.52 -12.88 16.65
N ILE A 447 -5.67 -11.92 16.29
CA ILE A 447 -4.22 -12.03 16.43
C ILE A 447 -3.75 -10.87 17.31
N ASP A 448 -3.43 -11.17 18.57
CA ASP A 448 -2.99 -10.15 19.53
C ASP A 448 -1.55 -9.70 19.31
N ALA A 449 -0.69 -10.57 18.76
CA ALA A 449 0.70 -10.26 18.47
C ALA A 449 0.82 -9.15 17.39
N PRO A 450 1.35 -7.95 17.72
CA PRO A 450 1.36 -6.80 16.81
C PRO A 450 2.24 -6.97 15.58
N ASN A 451 3.18 -7.91 15.66
CA ASN A 451 4.15 -8.22 14.63
C ASN A 451 3.75 -9.40 13.73
N LEU A 452 2.61 -10.05 13.97
CA LEU A 452 2.05 -11.05 13.07
C LEU A 452 0.93 -10.44 12.23
N LEU A 453 1.03 -10.57 10.91
CA LEU A 453 0.00 -10.12 9.97
C LEU A 453 -0.64 -11.31 9.26
N VAL A 454 -1.97 -11.32 9.21
CA VAL A 454 -2.75 -12.25 8.38
C VAL A 454 -2.89 -11.61 7.00
N GLU A 455 -2.16 -12.13 6.03
CA GLU A 455 -2.21 -11.63 4.66
C GLU A 455 -3.55 -12.01 3.99
N THR A 456 -3.97 -13.27 4.18
CA THR A 456 -5.29 -13.76 3.74
C THR A 456 -5.74 -14.97 4.55
N VAL A 457 -7.04 -15.23 4.53
CA VAL A 457 -7.66 -16.49 4.95
C VAL A 457 -8.53 -16.95 3.79
N LYS A 458 -8.16 -18.05 3.12
CA LYS A 458 -8.83 -18.52 1.90
C LYS A 458 -9.29 -19.97 1.99
N CYS A 459 -10.20 -20.39 1.12
CA CYS A 459 -10.53 -21.81 0.97
C CYS A 459 -9.28 -22.59 0.53
N ALA A 460 -9.06 -23.76 1.13
CA ALA A 460 -7.97 -24.64 0.72
C ALA A 460 -8.16 -25.11 -0.74
N GLU A 461 -7.07 -25.35 -1.46
CA GLU A 461 -7.07 -25.80 -2.86
C GLU A 461 -7.80 -27.14 -3.05
N ASP A 462 -7.80 -28.00 -2.01
CA ASP A 462 -8.56 -29.26 -2.01
C ASP A 462 -10.04 -29.09 -1.62
N GLY A 463 -10.49 -27.85 -1.41
CA GLY A 463 -11.84 -27.48 -1.00
C GLY A 463 -12.20 -27.84 0.44
N ARG A 464 -11.24 -28.30 1.25
CA ARG A 464 -11.50 -28.81 2.61
C ARG A 464 -10.93 -27.90 3.69
N GLY A 465 -11.75 -26.97 4.14
CA GLY A 465 -11.39 -26.03 5.21
C GLY A 465 -10.67 -24.80 4.67
N PHE A 466 -10.01 -24.07 5.56
CA PHE A 466 -9.42 -22.77 5.25
C PHE A 466 -7.93 -22.74 5.56
N ILE A 467 -7.18 -22.00 4.74
CA ILE A 467 -5.76 -21.71 4.94
C ILE A 467 -5.62 -20.24 5.34
N ALA A 468 -5.02 -19.99 6.49
CA ALA A 468 -4.54 -18.67 6.88
C ALA A 468 -3.06 -18.54 6.51
N ARG A 469 -2.70 -17.49 5.77
CA ARG A 469 -1.31 -17.13 5.53
C ARG A 469 -0.90 -16.01 6.46
N ILE A 470 0.00 -16.32 7.38
CA ILE A 470 0.44 -15.41 8.44
C ILE A 470 1.95 -15.20 8.28
N TRP A 471 2.43 -13.98 8.49
CA TRP A 471 3.86 -13.71 8.48
C TRP A 471 4.30 -12.79 9.60
N GLU A 472 5.54 -12.99 10.05
CA GLU A 472 6.19 -12.16 11.06
C GLU A 472 6.85 -10.95 10.43
N THR A 473 6.61 -9.78 10.99
CA THR A 473 6.92 -8.51 10.33
C THR A 473 8.03 -7.73 11.00
N TYR A 474 8.39 -8.02 12.26
CA TYR A 474 9.33 -7.20 13.04
C TYR A 474 10.76 -7.75 12.99
N GLY A 475 10.97 -8.95 12.45
CA GLY A 475 12.25 -9.64 12.46
C GLY A 475 12.54 -10.30 13.81
N SER A 476 11.51 -10.80 14.50
CA SER A 476 11.61 -11.36 15.85
C SER A 476 10.96 -12.74 15.97
N GLU A 477 11.45 -13.59 16.88
CA GLU A 477 10.76 -14.86 17.17
C GLU A 477 9.45 -14.59 17.90
N THR A 478 8.37 -15.24 17.48
CA THR A 478 7.03 -15.02 18.03
C THR A 478 6.25 -16.32 18.13
N GLU A 479 5.57 -16.51 19.26
CA GLU A 479 4.66 -17.63 19.46
C GLU A 479 3.22 -17.14 19.30
N LEU A 480 2.44 -17.93 18.55
CA LEU A 480 1.03 -17.73 18.32
C LEU A 480 0.27 -18.97 18.79
N GLU A 481 -0.64 -18.76 19.73
CA GLU A 481 -1.59 -19.77 20.17
C GLU A 481 -2.71 -19.89 19.14
N LEU A 482 -2.47 -20.68 18.09
CA LEU A 482 -3.44 -21.02 17.06
C LEU A 482 -3.31 -22.50 16.71
N GLU A 483 -4.35 -23.27 17.02
CA GLU A 483 -4.40 -24.68 16.66
C GLU A 483 -4.67 -24.81 15.15
N ALA A 484 -3.63 -25.21 14.42
CA ALA A 484 -3.66 -25.35 12.97
C ALA A 484 -2.56 -26.31 12.50
N GLU A 485 -2.76 -26.91 11.33
CA GLU A 485 -1.75 -27.73 10.65
C GLU A 485 -0.89 -26.85 9.74
N GLU A 486 0.44 -26.90 9.91
CA GLU A 486 1.37 -26.16 9.07
C GLU A 486 1.59 -26.89 7.74
N THR A 487 1.39 -26.18 6.63
CA THR A 487 1.57 -26.63 5.25
C THR A 487 2.60 -25.79 4.52
N ASP A 488 3.05 -26.23 3.35
CA ASP A 488 3.86 -25.38 2.47
C ASP A 488 3.00 -24.34 1.72
N PHE A 489 3.59 -23.56 0.82
CA PHE A 489 2.88 -22.53 0.04
C PHE A 489 1.87 -23.10 -0.95
N LEU A 490 2.05 -24.35 -1.38
CA LEU A 490 1.14 -25.10 -2.25
C LEU A 490 0.10 -25.89 -1.45
N GLU A 491 0.08 -25.71 -0.12
CA GLU A 491 -0.82 -26.36 0.82
C GLU A 491 -0.63 -27.87 0.91
N LEU A 492 0.56 -28.33 0.52
CA LEU A 492 0.97 -29.73 0.59
C LEU A 492 1.68 -30.02 1.91
N GLY A 493 1.70 -31.31 2.27
CA GLY A 493 2.25 -31.77 3.53
C GLY A 493 1.35 -31.47 4.73
N GLY A 494 1.95 -31.47 5.92
CA GLY A 494 1.22 -31.33 7.18
C GLY A 494 2.03 -31.80 8.38
N ARG A 495 2.46 -30.88 9.24
CA ARG A 495 3.01 -31.21 10.57
C ARG A 495 1.90 -31.15 11.62
N LYS A 496 2.01 -31.99 12.67
CA LYS A 496 1.00 -32.09 13.75
C LYS A 496 0.61 -30.70 14.29
N ALA A 497 -0.68 -30.51 14.49
CA ALA A 497 -1.27 -29.32 15.08
C ALA A 497 -0.67 -28.98 16.45
N GLY A 498 -0.47 -27.69 16.71
CA GLY A 498 0.07 -27.17 17.95
C GLY A 498 0.28 -25.66 17.89
N ALA A 499 0.87 -25.08 18.94
CA ALA A 499 1.26 -23.68 18.97
C ALA A 499 2.26 -23.36 17.84
N GLN A 500 2.07 -22.20 17.20
CA GLN A 500 2.82 -21.80 16.02
C GLN A 500 3.96 -20.89 16.42
N ARG A 501 5.20 -21.33 16.18
CA ARG A 501 6.40 -20.53 16.43
C ARG A 501 6.94 -19.96 15.12
N PHE A 502 6.95 -18.64 14.99
CA PHE A 502 7.46 -17.90 13.85
C PHE A 502 8.91 -17.48 14.10
N LYS A 503 9.77 -17.70 13.11
CA LYS A 503 11.11 -17.09 13.03
C LYS A 503 11.02 -15.66 12.46
N PRO A 504 12.08 -14.84 12.62
CA PRO A 504 12.17 -13.53 11.99
C PRO A 504 11.81 -13.57 10.50
N PHE A 505 10.80 -12.79 10.10
CA PHE A 505 10.30 -12.72 8.71
C PHE A 505 9.79 -14.04 8.12
N GLU A 506 9.44 -15.02 8.95
CA GLU A 506 8.88 -16.28 8.48
C GLU A 506 7.43 -16.11 8.03
N ILE A 507 7.09 -16.75 6.91
CA ILE A 507 5.73 -16.86 6.39
C ILE A 507 5.28 -18.29 6.63
N LYS A 508 4.10 -18.46 7.23
CA LYS A 508 3.47 -19.76 7.44
C LYS A 508 2.12 -19.83 6.75
N SER A 509 1.86 -20.97 6.12
CA SER A 509 0.53 -21.37 5.67
C SER A 509 -0.03 -22.34 6.71
N LEU A 510 -1.18 -21.98 7.29
CA LEU A 510 -1.79 -22.71 8.39
C LEU A 510 -3.19 -23.17 8.00
N ARG A 511 -3.42 -24.48 7.93
CA ARG A 511 -4.74 -25.07 7.74
C ARG A 511 -5.50 -25.03 9.06
N LEU A 512 -6.54 -24.22 9.11
CA LEU A 512 -7.37 -24.01 10.29
C LEU A 512 -8.17 -25.28 10.58
N THR A 513 -8.03 -25.82 11.79
CA THR A 513 -8.87 -26.91 12.29
C THR A 513 -10.23 -26.35 12.70
N ARG A 514 -11.32 -27.07 12.37
CA ARG A 514 -12.70 -26.64 12.62
C ARG A 514 -13.03 -26.46 14.08
#